data_AF-A0A9X2DLB9-F1
#
_entry.id   AF-A0A9X2DLB9-F1
#
_cell.length_a   1.000
_cell.length_b   1.000
_cell.length_c   1.000
_cell.angle_alpha   90.00
_cell.angle_beta   90.00
_cell.angle_gamma   90.00
#
_symmetry.space_group_name_H-M   'P 1'
#
loop_
_entity.id
_entity.type
_entity.pdbx_description
1 polymer ?
#
loop_
_entity_poly.entity_id
_entity_poly.type
_entity_poly.pdbx_seq_one_letter_code
_entity_poly.pdbx_strand_id
1 'polypeptide(L)'
;MSRNVKHTVPLLSDAVICRFMEEACRILGADQYTFLLGAAPQSMTVSVDQKPEILNEVLSHNGNLIQNAQFSIDRFTISYHQGADEASVGFATLEIRNDQASHPPLANPYGVEKIIEIDALVSRRFLSPSISSPFIYRDPKVFRELMNSHQRMLEQMQKTVASVGEEAAAARRKLEEEYWGKNSKLLKDYDKKRDQLEAEIAAHRRRLEDEESALQVRVKALDDRNNTHARRALHTNLKARIAEHASKFELTKDTNQRRQPIHIAVWIAMVGLLLLLLYTTYNSTVVFSESPSMTVSVIAALKPLGLTVALLGLLSWYIRWMNRWFERHADAEFQLKQFELDIDRASWVVETSLEWRFEQNNSIPDHLLESISRNLFTKGEKDEGADAHPADYLASALLGRASGLRLKVPGGEIEYGKGGIKALQKDTIETPASSALP
;
A
#
# COMPACT_ATOMS: atom_id res chain seq x y z
N MET A 1 -34.17 -46.67 -111.89
CA MET A 1 -33.04 -46.31 -111.01
C MET A 1 -33.50 -46.43 -109.57
N SER A 2 -32.96 -47.37 -108.79
CA SER A 2 -33.18 -47.41 -107.33
C SER A 2 -32.62 -46.14 -106.69
N ARG A 3 -33.40 -45.45 -105.86
CA ARG A 3 -32.95 -44.26 -105.14
C ARG A 3 -32.67 -44.66 -103.69
N ASN A 4 -31.43 -44.43 -103.25
CA ASN A 4 -31.00 -44.62 -101.87
C ASN A 4 -30.58 -43.25 -101.30
N VAL A 5 -31.17 -42.84 -100.18
CA VAL A 5 -30.86 -41.60 -99.48
C VAL A 5 -30.41 -41.94 -98.06
N LYS A 6 -29.25 -41.41 -97.65
CA LYS A 6 -28.69 -41.58 -96.31
C LYS A 6 -28.60 -40.23 -95.60
N HIS A 7 -29.11 -40.17 -94.37
CA HIS A 7 -29.05 -39.01 -93.50
C HIS A 7 -28.33 -39.36 -92.19
N THR A 8 -27.36 -38.54 -91.80
CA THR A 8 -26.78 -38.58 -90.44
C THR A 8 -27.66 -37.75 -89.51
N VAL A 9 -28.26 -38.40 -88.53
CA VAL A 9 -29.22 -37.80 -87.60
C VAL A 9 -28.67 -37.90 -86.16
N PRO A 10 -29.00 -36.97 -85.25
CA PRO A 10 -28.60 -37.10 -83.85
C PRO A 10 -29.27 -38.31 -83.20
N LEU A 11 -28.71 -38.81 -82.11
CA LEU A 11 -29.40 -39.81 -81.28
C LEU A 11 -30.66 -39.17 -80.69
N LEU A 12 -31.80 -39.76 -81.01
CA LEU A 12 -33.11 -39.37 -80.49
C LEU A 12 -33.61 -40.46 -79.54
N SER A 13 -34.44 -40.06 -78.58
CA SER A 13 -35.08 -41.00 -77.67
C SER A 13 -35.87 -42.08 -78.40
N ASP A 14 -35.92 -43.29 -77.85
CA ASP A 14 -36.63 -44.44 -78.39
C ASP A 14 -38.10 -44.12 -78.75
N ALA A 15 -38.77 -43.28 -77.95
CA ALA A 15 -40.14 -42.85 -78.19
C ALA A 15 -40.35 -42.05 -79.48
N VAL A 16 -39.36 -41.25 -79.89
CA VAL A 16 -39.42 -40.49 -81.14
C VAL A 16 -39.19 -41.40 -82.32
N ILE A 17 -38.27 -42.36 -82.19
CA ILE A 17 -37.97 -43.35 -83.23
C ILE A 17 -39.19 -44.26 -83.47
N CYS A 18 -39.81 -44.79 -82.42
CA CYS A 18 -41.01 -45.61 -82.55
C CYS A 18 -42.18 -44.86 -83.19
N ARG A 19 -42.45 -43.61 -82.75
CA ARG A 19 -43.52 -42.79 -83.35
C ARG A 19 -43.27 -42.51 -84.83
N PHE A 20 -42.02 -42.24 -85.20
CA PHE A 20 -41.65 -42.07 -86.61
C PHE A 20 -41.92 -43.33 -87.42
N MET A 21 -41.53 -44.51 -86.92
CA MET A 21 -41.77 -45.79 -87.60
C MET A 21 -43.26 -46.10 -87.73
N GLU A 22 -44.06 -45.85 -86.68
CA GLU A 22 -45.52 -45.99 -86.72
C GLU A 22 -46.17 -45.06 -87.77
N GLU A 23 -45.80 -43.78 -87.78
CA GLU A 23 -46.32 -42.79 -88.74
C GLU A 23 -45.93 -43.16 -90.18
N ALA A 24 -44.68 -43.57 -90.41
CA ALA A 24 -44.19 -43.99 -91.72
C ALA A 24 -44.88 -45.28 -92.21
N CYS A 25 -45.13 -46.25 -91.33
CA CYS A 25 -45.86 -47.47 -91.67
C CYS A 25 -47.31 -47.18 -92.09
N ARG A 26 -48.02 -46.28 -91.38
CA ARG A 26 -49.40 -45.90 -91.75
C ARG A 26 -49.50 -45.23 -93.11
N ILE A 27 -48.57 -44.34 -93.44
CA ILE A 27 -48.54 -43.65 -94.75
C ILE A 27 -48.37 -44.67 -95.89
N LEU A 28 -47.45 -45.62 -95.71
CA LEU A 28 -47.13 -46.64 -96.71
C LEU A 28 -48.09 -47.85 -96.72
N GLY A 29 -48.89 -48.04 -95.66
CA GLY A 29 -49.77 -49.19 -95.51
C GLY A 29 -49.05 -50.46 -95.07
N ALA A 30 -47.95 -50.33 -94.33
CA ALA A 30 -47.26 -51.46 -93.71
C ALA A 30 -47.89 -51.82 -92.37
N ASP A 31 -48.20 -53.10 -92.16
CA ASP A 31 -48.87 -53.57 -90.95
C ASP A 31 -47.93 -53.73 -89.75
N GLN A 32 -46.61 -53.82 -90.01
CA GLN A 32 -45.60 -54.15 -89.02
C GLN A 32 -44.24 -53.47 -89.28
N TYR A 33 -43.51 -53.16 -88.21
CA TYR A 33 -42.10 -52.75 -88.24
C TYR A 33 -41.28 -53.54 -87.22
N THR A 34 -39.96 -53.56 -87.40
CA THR A 34 -39.04 -54.31 -86.54
C THR A 34 -38.04 -53.39 -85.86
N PHE A 35 -37.68 -53.68 -84.61
CA PHE A 35 -36.58 -53.02 -83.92
C PHE A 35 -35.68 -54.03 -83.21
N LEU A 36 -34.42 -53.65 -83.00
CA LEU A 36 -33.41 -54.40 -82.27
C LEU A 36 -32.91 -53.54 -81.12
N LEU A 37 -33.00 -54.08 -79.91
CA LEU A 37 -32.43 -53.45 -78.72
C LEU A 37 -30.96 -53.83 -78.60
N GLY A 38 -30.13 -52.93 -78.07
CA GLY A 38 -28.67 -53.07 -78.18
C GLY A 38 -28.00 -54.26 -77.49
N ALA A 39 -28.73 -54.97 -76.63
CA ALA A 39 -28.28 -56.21 -76.00
C ALA A 39 -29.19 -57.41 -76.33
N ALA A 40 -30.22 -57.22 -77.17
CA ALA A 40 -31.17 -58.27 -77.49
C ALA A 40 -30.63 -59.13 -78.66
N PRO A 41 -30.67 -60.47 -78.55
CA PRO A 41 -30.18 -61.36 -79.60
C PRO A 41 -31.13 -61.49 -80.80
N GLN A 42 -32.37 -60.99 -80.71
CA GLN A 42 -33.38 -61.09 -81.76
C GLN A 42 -34.10 -59.75 -81.95
N SER A 43 -34.45 -59.44 -83.21
CA SER A 43 -35.30 -58.31 -83.55
C SER A 43 -36.75 -58.58 -83.13
N MET A 44 -37.40 -57.58 -82.55
CA MET A 44 -38.81 -57.62 -82.19
C MET A 44 -39.66 -57.01 -83.29
N THR A 45 -40.74 -57.69 -83.68
CA THR A 45 -41.71 -57.19 -84.65
C THR A 45 -42.92 -56.60 -83.92
N VAL A 46 -43.30 -55.38 -84.27
CA VAL A 46 -44.45 -54.66 -83.73
C VAL A 46 -45.47 -54.46 -84.83
N SER A 47 -46.74 -54.78 -84.54
CA SER A 47 -47.85 -54.39 -85.41
C SER A 47 -48.32 -52.97 -85.10
N VAL A 48 -48.64 -52.21 -86.15
CA VAL A 48 -49.04 -50.80 -86.04
C VAL A 48 -50.31 -50.60 -85.19
N ASP A 49 -51.21 -51.59 -85.20
CA ASP A 49 -52.51 -51.52 -84.50
C ASP A 49 -52.49 -52.19 -83.11
N GLN A 50 -51.56 -53.10 -82.86
CA GLN A 50 -51.41 -53.81 -81.58
C GLN A 50 -50.01 -53.59 -81.01
N LYS A 51 -49.92 -52.70 -80.02
CA LYS A 51 -48.64 -52.42 -79.33
C LYS A 51 -48.34 -53.55 -78.34
N PRO A 52 -47.22 -54.29 -78.50
CA PRO A 52 -46.83 -55.30 -77.53
C PRO A 52 -46.43 -54.63 -76.21
N GLU A 53 -46.70 -55.32 -75.10
CA GLU A 53 -46.46 -54.82 -73.73
C GLU A 53 -44.98 -54.42 -73.51
N ILE A 54 -44.05 -55.14 -74.16
CA ILE A 54 -42.61 -54.91 -74.12
C ILE A 54 -42.21 -53.57 -74.77
N LEU A 55 -42.94 -53.10 -75.78
CA LEU A 55 -42.68 -51.79 -76.37
C LEU A 55 -42.99 -50.67 -75.36
N ASN A 56 -44.03 -50.82 -74.54
CA ASN A 56 -44.35 -49.84 -73.50
C ASN A 56 -43.25 -49.78 -72.42
N GLU A 57 -42.62 -50.91 -72.12
CA GLU A 57 -41.49 -50.99 -71.19
C GLU A 57 -40.25 -50.26 -71.76
N VAL A 58 -39.89 -50.50 -73.03
CA VAL A 58 -38.79 -49.78 -73.70
C VAL A 58 -39.06 -48.27 -73.73
N LEU A 59 -40.29 -47.87 -74.05
CA LEU A 59 -40.70 -46.47 -74.07
C LEU A 59 -40.71 -45.83 -72.69
N SER A 60 -40.92 -46.60 -71.61
CA SER A 60 -40.91 -46.08 -70.23
C SER A 60 -39.53 -45.64 -69.76
N HIS A 61 -38.47 -46.23 -70.30
CA HIS A 61 -37.09 -45.97 -69.87
C HIS A 61 -36.51 -44.68 -70.44
N ASN A 62 -37.22 -44.00 -71.37
CA ASN A 62 -36.84 -42.71 -71.95
C ASN A 62 -35.37 -42.65 -72.40
N GLY A 63 -34.87 -43.77 -72.92
CA GLY A 63 -33.47 -43.98 -73.30
C GLY A 63 -33.24 -44.00 -74.81
N ASN A 64 -32.04 -44.45 -75.19
CA ASN A 64 -31.60 -44.73 -76.56
C ASN A 64 -31.21 -46.22 -76.68
N LEU A 65 -32.16 -47.11 -76.40
CA LEU A 65 -31.98 -48.55 -76.36
C LEU A 65 -32.13 -49.20 -77.74
N ILE A 66 -32.84 -48.55 -78.66
CA ILE A 66 -33.06 -49.03 -80.03
C ILE A 66 -31.80 -48.82 -80.86
N GLN A 67 -31.07 -49.92 -81.14
CA GLN A 67 -29.90 -49.89 -82.00
C GLN A 67 -30.25 -49.92 -83.48
N ASN A 68 -31.29 -50.67 -83.85
CA ASN A 68 -31.73 -50.76 -85.25
C ASN A 68 -33.25 -50.75 -85.29
N ALA A 69 -33.85 -50.02 -86.22
CA ALA A 69 -35.28 -50.10 -86.50
C ALA A 69 -35.51 -50.06 -88.01
N GLN A 70 -36.31 -50.98 -88.54
CA GLN A 70 -36.58 -51.07 -89.97
C GLN A 70 -37.97 -51.62 -90.28
N PHE A 71 -38.52 -51.22 -91.42
CA PHE A 71 -39.65 -51.89 -92.04
C PHE A 71 -39.49 -51.90 -93.56
N SER A 72 -40.13 -52.88 -94.21
CA SER A 72 -40.10 -53.02 -95.66
C SER A 72 -41.46 -53.43 -96.19
N ILE A 73 -41.93 -52.73 -97.22
CA ILE A 73 -43.18 -53.03 -97.94
C ILE A 73 -43.01 -52.77 -99.43
N ASP A 74 -43.46 -53.69 -100.29
CA ASP A 74 -43.37 -53.64 -101.75
C ASP A 74 -42.08 -52.99 -102.31
N ARG A 75 -40.91 -53.41 -101.79
CA ARG A 75 -39.56 -52.92 -102.19
C ARG A 75 -39.24 -51.46 -101.82
N PHE A 76 -39.95 -50.92 -100.84
CA PHE A 76 -39.61 -49.70 -100.13
C PHE A 76 -39.14 -50.06 -98.72
N THR A 77 -37.95 -49.62 -98.33
CA THR A 77 -37.36 -49.92 -97.02
C THR A 77 -36.91 -48.63 -96.35
N ILE A 78 -37.30 -48.45 -95.08
CA ILE A 78 -36.73 -47.44 -94.20
C ILE A 78 -35.98 -48.19 -93.11
N SER A 79 -34.71 -47.84 -92.89
CA SER A 79 -33.90 -48.38 -91.80
C SER A 79 -33.19 -47.27 -91.02
N TYR A 80 -33.11 -47.46 -89.72
CA TYR A 80 -32.44 -46.60 -88.76
C TYR A 80 -31.38 -47.42 -88.04
N HIS A 81 -30.14 -46.95 -88.01
CA HIS A 81 -29.01 -47.64 -87.40
C HIS A 81 -28.22 -46.72 -86.49
N GLN A 82 -28.09 -47.09 -85.22
CA GLN A 82 -27.21 -46.45 -84.26
C GLN A 82 -25.78 -46.98 -84.42
N GLY A 83 -24.78 -46.08 -84.56
CA GLY A 83 -23.37 -46.46 -84.46
C GLY A 83 -22.80 -47.29 -85.63
N ALA A 84 -23.32 -47.12 -86.85
CA ALA A 84 -22.84 -47.86 -88.02
C ALA A 84 -21.39 -47.51 -88.44
N ASP A 85 -20.78 -46.45 -87.90
CA ASP A 85 -19.43 -45.98 -88.26
C ASP A 85 -18.66 -45.49 -87.01
N GLU A 86 -17.41 -45.95 -86.80
CA GLU A 86 -16.57 -45.62 -85.63
C GLU A 86 -16.36 -44.11 -85.43
N ALA A 87 -16.54 -43.33 -86.50
CA ALA A 87 -16.43 -41.87 -86.49
C ALA A 87 -17.65 -41.13 -85.91
N SER A 88 -18.74 -41.83 -85.56
CA SER A 88 -20.07 -41.24 -85.31
C SER A 88 -20.62 -41.46 -83.88
N VAL A 89 -19.75 -41.39 -82.86
CA VAL A 89 -20.19 -41.43 -81.45
C VAL A 89 -21.17 -40.29 -81.17
N GLY A 90 -22.43 -40.62 -80.85
CA GLY A 90 -23.49 -39.64 -80.61
C GLY A 90 -24.47 -39.41 -81.78
N PHE A 91 -24.30 -40.11 -82.90
CA PHE A 91 -25.14 -39.99 -84.09
C PHE A 91 -25.67 -41.36 -84.57
N ALA A 92 -26.71 -41.33 -85.39
CA ALA A 92 -27.31 -42.48 -86.05
C ALA A 92 -27.51 -42.21 -87.54
N THR A 93 -27.69 -43.28 -88.32
CA THR A 93 -27.88 -43.24 -89.77
C THR A 93 -29.30 -43.65 -90.10
N LEU A 94 -30.04 -42.77 -90.78
CA LEU A 94 -31.35 -43.05 -91.37
C LEU A 94 -31.17 -43.29 -92.86
N GLU A 95 -31.56 -44.47 -93.34
CA GLU A 95 -31.45 -44.90 -94.73
C GLU A 95 -32.86 -45.18 -95.31
N ILE A 96 -33.16 -44.55 -96.43
CA ILE A 96 -34.43 -44.71 -97.15
C ILE A 96 -34.13 -45.22 -98.54
N ARG A 97 -34.63 -46.42 -98.83
CA ARG A 97 -34.37 -47.15 -100.08
C ARG A 97 -35.68 -47.43 -100.82
N ASN A 98 -35.78 -46.93 -102.05
CA ASN A 98 -36.91 -47.20 -102.94
C ASN A 98 -36.42 -47.87 -104.23
N ASP A 99 -36.70 -49.16 -104.37
CA ASP A 99 -36.22 -50.01 -105.49
C ASP A 99 -37.29 -50.26 -106.58
N GLN A 100 -38.43 -49.56 -106.53
CA GLN A 100 -39.58 -49.84 -107.42
C GLN A 100 -39.37 -49.45 -108.89
N ALA A 101 -38.48 -48.52 -109.19
CA ALA A 101 -38.21 -48.05 -110.57
C ALA A 101 -37.38 -49.03 -111.44
N SER A 102 -37.28 -50.29 -111.04
CA SER A 102 -36.40 -51.30 -111.66
C SER A 102 -37.15 -52.34 -112.50
N HIS A 103 -38.50 -52.38 -112.46
CA HIS A 103 -39.31 -53.41 -113.13
C HIS A 103 -40.67 -52.86 -113.65
N PRO A 104 -40.96 -52.88 -114.96
CA PRO A 104 -42.30 -52.61 -115.51
C PRO A 104 -43.20 -53.87 -115.47
N PRO A 105 -44.55 -53.77 -115.34
CA PRO A 105 -45.40 -52.60 -115.60
C PRO A 105 -46.24 -52.12 -114.39
N LEU A 106 -45.81 -52.35 -113.14
CA LEU A 106 -46.49 -51.74 -111.99
C LEU A 106 -46.09 -50.27 -111.88
N ALA A 107 -47.01 -49.37 -112.22
CA ALA A 107 -46.96 -47.98 -111.77
C ALA A 107 -46.72 -47.99 -110.25
N ASN A 108 -45.78 -47.16 -109.76
CA ASN A 108 -45.44 -47.03 -108.34
C ASN A 108 -46.74 -47.00 -107.51
N PRO A 109 -47.05 -48.06 -106.72
CA PRO A 109 -48.32 -48.20 -106.04
C PRO A 109 -48.57 -47.10 -104.98
N TYR A 110 -47.53 -46.35 -104.61
CA TYR A 110 -47.61 -45.34 -103.56
C TYR A 110 -47.76 -43.91 -104.07
N GLY A 111 -47.71 -43.67 -105.38
CA GLY A 111 -47.80 -42.32 -105.95
C GLY A 111 -46.66 -41.38 -105.50
N VAL A 112 -46.61 -40.17 -106.06
CA VAL A 112 -45.62 -39.14 -105.64
C VAL A 112 -46.00 -38.53 -104.30
N GLU A 113 -47.30 -38.47 -103.99
CA GLU A 113 -47.86 -37.82 -102.80
C GLU A 113 -47.36 -38.48 -101.49
N LYS A 114 -47.40 -39.81 -101.38
CA LYS A 114 -46.94 -40.51 -100.17
C LYS A 114 -45.43 -40.37 -99.94
N ILE A 115 -44.64 -40.29 -101.01
CA ILE A 115 -43.19 -40.10 -100.90
C ILE A 115 -42.87 -38.71 -100.34
N ILE A 116 -43.58 -37.67 -100.82
CA ILE A 116 -43.43 -36.31 -100.28
C ILE A 116 -43.82 -36.27 -98.79
N GLU A 117 -44.85 -37.01 -98.39
CA GLU A 117 -45.29 -37.08 -97.00
C GLU A 117 -44.21 -37.71 -96.07
N ILE A 118 -43.52 -38.74 -96.55
CA ILE A 118 -42.39 -39.36 -95.81
C ILE A 118 -41.20 -38.41 -95.72
N ASP A 119 -40.82 -37.76 -96.82
CA ASP A 119 -39.70 -36.80 -96.80
C ASP A 119 -40.01 -35.61 -95.87
N ALA A 120 -41.26 -35.15 -95.84
CA ALA A 120 -41.72 -34.12 -94.91
C ALA A 120 -41.68 -34.61 -93.44
N LEU A 121 -42.03 -35.88 -93.20
CA LEU A 121 -41.97 -36.50 -91.88
C LEU A 121 -40.51 -36.60 -91.37
N VAL A 122 -39.59 -37.04 -92.22
CA VAL A 122 -38.15 -37.13 -91.92
C VAL A 122 -37.60 -35.74 -91.57
N SER A 123 -37.91 -34.75 -92.40
CA SER A 123 -37.48 -33.38 -92.19
C SER A 123 -38.01 -32.81 -90.86
N ARG A 124 -39.29 -33.05 -90.55
CA ARG A 124 -39.92 -32.57 -89.31
C ARG A 124 -39.35 -33.22 -88.06
N ARG A 125 -39.07 -34.53 -88.07
CA ARG A 125 -38.68 -35.28 -86.87
C ARG A 125 -37.18 -35.30 -86.62
N PHE A 126 -36.37 -35.36 -87.67
CA PHE A 126 -34.92 -35.51 -87.53
C PHE A 126 -34.13 -34.26 -87.91
N LEU A 127 -34.68 -33.41 -88.78
CA LEU A 127 -33.94 -32.26 -89.34
C LEU A 127 -34.51 -30.90 -88.88
N SER A 128 -35.53 -30.88 -88.02
CA SER A 128 -36.14 -29.64 -87.55
C SER A 128 -35.20 -28.86 -86.62
N PRO A 129 -35.09 -27.52 -86.74
CA PRO A 129 -34.05 -26.73 -86.06
C PRO A 129 -34.26 -26.53 -84.56
N SER A 130 -35.35 -27.05 -83.98
CA SER A 130 -35.72 -26.69 -82.62
C SER A 130 -35.05 -27.56 -81.55
N ILE A 131 -33.91 -27.05 -81.07
CA ILE A 131 -33.47 -27.06 -79.65
C ILE A 131 -33.01 -28.42 -79.09
N SER A 132 -31.68 -28.60 -78.95
CA SER A 132 -31.01 -29.18 -77.75
C SER A 132 -29.53 -29.59 -77.91
N SER A 133 -28.72 -28.95 -78.77
CA SER A 133 -27.25 -28.92 -78.55
C SER A 133 -26.60 -27.74 -79.30
N PRO A 134 -25.72 -26.96 -78.67
CA PRO A 134 -24.90 -25.96 -79.37
C PRO A 134 -24.13 -26.60 -80.52
N PHE A 135 -23.94 -25.85 -81.60
CA PHE A 135 -23.25 -26.22 -82.85
C PHE A 135 -21.91 -26.96 -82.68
N ILE A 136 -21.27 -26.85 -81.50
CA ILE A 136 -19.97 -27.41 -81.14
C ILE A 136 -19.99 -28.94 -81.01
N TYR A 137 -21.14 -29.55 -80.70
CA TYR A 137 -21.27 -31.02 -80.59
C TYR A 137 -21.52 -31.72 -81.92
N ARG A 138 -21.63 -30.97 -83.02
CA ARG A 138 -21.82 -31.55 -84.37
C ARG A 138 -20.50 -31.96 -85.03
N ASP A 139 -19.37 -31.43 -84.57
CA ASP A 139 -18.05 -31.77 -85.12
C ASP A 139 -17.18 -32.53 -84.09
N PRO A 140 -16.94 -33.84 -84.28
CA PRO A 140 -16.12 -34.68 -83.40
C PRO A 140 -14.67 -34.21 -83.24
N LYS A 141 -14.16 -33.34 -84.12
CA LYS A 141 -12.78 -32.83 -84.03
C LYS A 141 -12.65 -31.69 -83.01
N VAL A 142 -13.59 -30.75 -83.02
CA VAL A 142 -13.58 -29.56 -82.15
C VAL A 142 -13.69 -29.94 -80.67
N PHE A 143 -14.49 -30.95 -80.34
CA PHE A 143 -14.66 -31.44 -78.97
C PHE A 143 -13.36 -32.04 -78.39
N ARG A 144 -12.60 -32.80 -79.20
CA ARG A 144 -11.34 -33.40 -78.75
C ARG A 144 -10.26 -32.37 -78.45
N GLU A 145 -10.19 -31.33 -79.26
CA GLU A 145 -9.21 -30.25 -79.08
C GLU A 145 -9.47 -29.47 -77.78
N LEU A 146 -10.74 -29.22 -77.44
CA LEU A 146 -11.13 -28.60 -76.19
C LEU A 146 -10.74 -29.45 -74.96
N MET A 147 -11.00 -30.75 -74.99
CA MET A 147 -10.67 -31.65 -73.87
C MET A 147 -9.16 -31.73 -73.62
N ASN A 148 -8.36 -31.79 -74.70
CA ASN A 148 -6.90 -31.78 -74.59
C ASN A 148 -6.36 -30.45 -74.03
N SER A 149 -6.99 -29.32 -74.38
CA SER A 149 -6.67 -28.01 -73.82
C SER A 149 -6.95 -27.94 -72.32
N HIS A 150 -8.14 -28.41 -71.89
CA HIS A 150 -8.51 -28.49 -70.47
C HIS A 150 -7.56 -29.36 -69.65
N GLN A 151 -7.13 -30.50 -70.20
CA GLN A 151 -6.23 -31.40 -69.48
C GLN A 151 -4.85 -30.78 -69.24
N ARG A 152 -4.29 -30.07 -70.23
CA ARG A 152 -3.03 -29.32 -70.05
C ARG A 152 -3.17 -28.19 -69.03
N MET A 153 -4.31 -27.50 -69.03
CA MET A 153 -4.59 -26.45 -68.04
C MET A 153 -4.64 -27.02 -66.62
N LEU A 154 -5.25 -28.20 -66.42
CA LEU A 154 -5.27 -28.88 -65.12
C LEU A 154 -3.88 -29.29 -64.65
N GLU A 155 -3.05 -29.86 -65.52
CA GLU A 155 -1.66 -30.19 -65.19
C GLU A 155 -0.84 -28.94 -64.82
N GLN A 156 -1.02 -27.84 -65.55
CA GLN A 156 -0.37 -26.58 -65.24
C GLN A 156 -0.83 -26.04 -63.89
N MET A 157 -2.14 -26.02 -63.61
CA MET A 157 -2.66 -25.58 -62.32
C MET A 157 -2.14 -26.44 -61.17
N GLN A 158 -2.10 -27.76 -61.32
CA GLN A 158 -1.55 -28.65 -60.29
C GLN A 158 -0.09 -28.33 -59.98
N LYS A 159 0.73 -28.09 -61.02
CA LYS A 159 2.12 -27.70 -60.85
C LYS A 159 2.27 -26.34 -60.15
N THR A 160 1.44 -25.36 -60.50
CA THR A 160 1.44 -24.03 -59.86
C THR A 160 0.98 -24.10 -58.41
N VAL A 161 -0.04 -24.90 -58.10
CA VAL A 161 -0.52 -25.10 -56.72
C VAL A 161 0.56 -25.77 -55.87
N ALA A 162 1.27 -26.76 -56.41
CA ALA A 162 2.38 -27.40 -55.72
C ALA A 162 3.53 -26.41 -55.43
N SER A 163 3.94 -25.61 -56.43
CA SER A 163 5.02 -24.63 -56.24
C SER A 163 4.65 -23.52 -55.26
N VAL A 164 3.42 -23.00 -55.33
CA VAL A 164 2.91 -22.01 -54.36
C VAL A 164 2.83 -22.61 -52.96
N GLY A 165 2.45 -23.90 -52.85
CA GLY A 165 2.46 -24.63 -51.59
C GLY A 165 3.85 -24.72 -50.96
N GLU A 166 4.86 -25.05 -51.77
CA GLU A 166 6.27 -25.10 -51.31
C GLU A 166 6.79 -23.72 -50.90
N GLU A 167 6.56 -22.68 -51.70
CA GLU A 167 6.96 -21.31 -51.38
C GLU A 167 6.28 -20.80 -50.10
N ALA A 168 4.98 -21.07 -49.92
CA ALA A 168 4.24 -20.71 -48.72
C ALA A 168 4.78 -21.43 -47.47
N ALA A 169 5.13 -22.72 -47.59
CA ALA A 169 5.73 -23.48 -46.50
C ALA A 169 7.13 -22.96 -46.14
N ALA A 170 7.96 -22.62 -47.14
CA ALA A 170 9.28 -22.04 -46.92
C ALA A 170 9.20 -20.65 -46.29
N ALA A 171 8.26 -19.80 -46.74
CA ALA A 171 8.02 -18.49 -46.16
C ALA A 171 7.55 -18.59 -44.70
N ARG A 172 6.65 -19.52 -44.39
CA ARG A 172 6.21 -19.79 -43.00
C ARG A 172 7.36 -20.20 -42.10
N ARG A 173 8.21 -21.15 -42.52
CA ARG A 173 9.37 -21.57 -41.73
C ARG A 173 10.32 -20.41 -41.42
N LYS A 174 10.64 -19.58 -42.42
CA LYS A 174 11.50 -18.40 -42.20
C LYS A 174 10.88 -17.42 -41.22
N LEU A 175 9.57 -17.16 -41.35
CA LEU A 175 8.87 -16.25 -40.45
C LEU A 175 8.83 -16.77 -39.02
N GLU A 176 8.60 -18.08 -38.83
CA GLU A 176 8.64 -18.72 -37.52
C GLU A 176 10.04 -18.62 -36.90
N GLU A 177 11.09 -18.91 -37.67
CA GLU A 177 12.47 -18.83 -37.20
C GLU A 177 12.87 -17.41 -36.80
N GLU A 178 12.50 -16.40 -37.61
CA GLU A 178 12.68 -14.99 -37.26
C GLU A 178 11.88 -14.60 -36.02
N TYR A 179 10.65 -15.08 -35.89
CA TYR A 179 9.80 -14.80 -34.74
C TYR A 179 10.39 -15.39 -33.45
N TRP A 180 10.81 -16.66 -33.49
CA TRP A 180 11.50 -17.31 -32.38
C TRP A 180 12.81 -16.60 -32.02
N GLY A 181 13.59 -16.20 -33.03
CA GLY A 181 14.83 -15.45 -32.82
C GLY A 181 14.60 -14.09 -32.17
N LYS A 182 13.60 -13.33 -32.63
CA LYS A 182 13.22 -12.03 -32.06
C LYS A 182 12.69 -12.20 -30.64
N ASN A 183 11.80 -13.16 -30.41
CA ASN A 183 11.19 -13.40 -29.10
C ASN A 183 12.24 -13.84 -28.07
N SER A 184 13.18 -14.72 -28.45
CA SER A 184 14.27 -15.14 -27.57
C SER A 184 15.23 -14.00 -27.22
N LYS A 185 15.56 -13.12 -28.18
CA LYS A 185 16.38 -11.93 -27.91
C LYS A 185 15.65 -10.96 -26.97
N LEU A 186 14.37 -10.70 -27.24
CA LEU A 186 13.55 -9.81 -26.42
C LEU A 186 13.43 -10.31 -24.97
N LEU A 187 13.22 -11.62 -24.77
CA LEU A 187 13.19 -12.22 -23.44
C LEU A 187 14.52 -12.01 -22.68
N LYS A 188 15.64 -12.29 -23.34
CA LYS A 188 16.98 -12.12 -22.76
C LYS A 188 17.28 -10.66 -22.40
N ASP A 189 16.86 -9.73 -23.24
CA ASP A 189 17.05 -8.30 -22.98
C ASP A 189 16.15 -7.82 -21.83
N TYR A 190 14.92 -8.34 -21.76
CA TYR A 190 14.01 -8.06 -20.66
C TYR A 190 14.55 -8.59 -19.32
N ASP A 191 15.02 -9.83 -19.28
CA ASP A 191 15.60 -10.44 -18.08
C ASP A 191 16.84 -9.67 -17.62
N LYS A 192 17.75 -9.32 -18.54
CA LYS A 192 18.92 -8.48 -18.22
C LYS A 192 18.51 -7.13 -17.63
N LYS A 193 17.48 -6.49 -18.19
CA LYS A 193 17.03 -5.17 -17.73
C LYS A 193 16.36 -5.26 -16.37
N ARG A 194 15.60 -6.33 -16.12
CA ARG A 194 15.03 -6.62 -14.80
C ARG A 194 16.12 -6.83 -13.77
N ASP A 195 17.12 -7.66 -14.07
CA ASP A 195 18.22 -7.96 -13.15
C ASP A 195 19.08 -6.71 -12.88
N GLN A 196 19.30 -5.86 -13.88
CA GLN A 196 19.96 -4.55 -13.70
C GLN A 196 19.18 -3.62 -12.77
N LEU A 197 17.87 -3.49 -12.99
CA LEU A 197 17.00 -2.65 -12.15
C LEU A 197 16.92 -3.19 -10.72
N GLU A 198 16.86 -4.51 -10.55
CA GLU A 198 16.84 -5.14 -9.23
C GLU A 198 18.16 -4.92 -8.48
N ALA A 199 19.30 -5.02 -9.18
CA ALA A 199 20.60 -4.70 -8.61
C ALA A 199 20.73 -3.20 -8.24
N GLU A 200 20.22 -2.30 -9.08
CA GLU A 200 20.22 -0.86 -8.83
C GLU A 200 19.33 -0.50 -7.61
N ILE A 201 18.12 -1.09 -7.52
CA ILE A 201 17.23 -0.92 -6.37
C ILE A 201 17.88 -1.46 -5.09
N ALA A 202 18.51 -2.64 -5.15
CA ALA A 202 19.21 -3.21 -4.00
C ALA A 202 20.39 -2.33 -3.55
N ALA A 203 21.16 -1.76 -4.49
CA ALA A 203 22.23 -0.83 -4.19
C ALA A 203 21.71 0.47 -3.57
N HIS A 204 20.62 1.03 -4.10
CA HIS A 204 19.98 2.22 -3.53
C HIS A 204 19.44 1.99 -2.12
N ARG A 205 18.79 0.84 -1.88
CA ARG A 205 18.30 0.48 -0.53
C ARG A 205 19.43 0.38 0.48
N ARG A 206 20.53 -0.30 0.13
CA ARG A 206 21.72 -0.38 1.00
C ARG A 206 22.29 1.00 1.29
N ARG A 207 22.42 1.84 0.26
CA ARG A 207 22.92 3.22 0.45
C ARG A 207 22.01 4.03 1.37
N LEU A 208 20.69 3.92 1.22
CA LEU A 208 19.73 4.59 2.09
C LEU A 208 19.80 4.07 3.53
N GLU A 209 19.90 2.76 3.74
CA GLU A 209 20.09 2.16 5.07
C GLU A 209 21.40 2.64 5.73
N ASP A 210 22.49 2.71 4.96
CA ASP A 210 23.77 3.24 5.43
C ASP A 210 23.66 4.73 5.79
N GLU A 211 23.02 5.53 4.95
CA GLU A 211 22.78 6.97 5.20
C GLU A 211 21.86 7.19 6.41
N GLU A 212 20.78 6.41 6.56
CA GLU A 212 19.87 6.46 7.70
C GLU A 212 20.58 6.09 9.01
N SER A 213 21.39 5.03 9.00
CA SER A 213 22.16 4.62 10.18
C SER A 213 23.19 5.69 10.58
N ALA A 214 23.88 6.29 9.62
CA ALA A 214 24.82 7.38 9.86
C ALA A 214 24.11 8.64 10.40
N LEU A 215 22.92 8.96 9.87
CA LEU A 215 22.09 10.06 10.37
C LEU A 215 21.60 9.80 11.78
N GLN A 216 21.15 8.60 12.12
CA GLN A 216 20.72 8.25 13.48
C GLN A 216 21.87 8.40 14.49
N VAL A 217 23.08 7.93 14.14
CA VAL A 217 24.27 8.12 14.99
C VAL A 217 24.55 9.61 15.20
N ARG A 218 24.44 10.41 14.13
CA ARG A 218 24.66 11.87 14.20
C ARG A 218 23.60 12.60 15.02
N VAL A 219 22.32 12.23 14.89
CA VAL A 219 21.22 12.78 15.69
C VAL A 219 21.43 12.47 17.16
N LYS A 220 21.77 11.23 17.50
CA LYS A 220 22.07 10.83 18.88
C LYS A 220 23.24 11.65 19.46
N ALA A 221 24.33 11.79 18.69
CA ALA A 221 25.48 12.60 19.11
C ALA A 221 25.14 14.09 19.28
N LEU A 222 24.24 14.65 18.46
CA LEU A 222 23.78 16.03 18.59
C LEU A 222 22.88 16.23 19.81
N ASP A 223 21.99 15.29 20.10
CA ASP A 223 21.08 15.35 21.25
C ASP A 223 21.85 15.25 22.59
N ASP A 224 22.81 14.33 22.69
CA ASP A 224 23.69 14.19 23.85
C ASP A 224 24.49 15.48 24.12
N ARG A 225 25.00 16.10 23.05
CA ARG A 225 25.71 17.38 23.12
C ARG A 225 24.77 18.52 23.53
N ASN A 226 23.54 18.55 23.04
CA ASN A 226 22.56 19.57 23.40
C ASN A 226 22.17 19.51 24.88
N ASN A 227 21.95 18.30 25.42
CA ASN A 227 21.66 18.10 26.85
C ASN A 227 22.80 18.60 27.75
N THR A 228 24.05 18.37 27.33
CA THR A 228 25.23 18.89 28.03
C THR A 228 25.29 20.42 28.00
N HIS A 229 25.04 21.03 26.83
CA HIS A 229 25.00 22.49 26.70
C HIS A 229 23.85 23.12 27.51
N ALA A 230 22.66 22.52 27.51
CA ALA A 230 21.51 22.98 28.27
C ALA A 230 21.79 22.97 29.77
N ARG A 231 22.43 21.91 30.30
CA ARG A 231 22.84 21.86 31.70
C ARG A 231 23.87 22.94 32.05
N ARG A 232 24.90 23.11 31.21
CA ARG A 232 25.93 24.16 31.41
C ARG A 232 25.32 25.57 31.32
N ALA A 233 24.32 25.79 30.47
CA ALA A 233 23.58 27.05 30.40
C ALA A 233 22.76 27.32 31.68
N LEU A 234 22.12 26.28 32.25
CA LEU A 234 21.41 26.41 33.52
C LEU A 234 22.36 26.70 34.68
N HIS A 235 23.50 26.01 34.75
CA HIS A 235 24.52 26.25 35.79
C HIS A 235 25.12 27.66 35.68
N THR A 236 25.47 28.09 34.47
CA THR A 236 25.97 29.46 34.26
C THR A 236 24.92 30.54 34.58
N ASN A 237 23.64 30.31 34.27
CA ASN A 237 22.56 31.23 34.65
C ASN A 237 22.38 31.29 36.17
N LEU A 238 22.40 30.14 36.85
CA LEU A 238 22.32 30.07 38.31
C LEU A 238 23.51 30.78 38.95
N LYS A 239 24.73 30.53 38.47
CA LYS A 239 25.95 31.20 38.92
C LYS A 239 25.91 32.71 38.67
N ALA A 240 25.39 33.14 37.52
CA ALA A 240 25.20 34.56 37.23
C ALA A 240 24.20 35.20 38.19
N ARG A 241 23.07 34.55 38.49
CA ARG A 241 22.09 35.03 39.48
C ARG A 241 22.67 35.08 40.88
N ILE A 242 23.41 34.05 41.31
CA ILE A 242 24.08 34.03 42.62
C ILE A 242 25.15 35.12 42.68
N ALA A 243 25.95 35.31 41.63
CA ALA A 243 26.94 36.38 41.55
C ALA A 243 26.31 37.78 41.50
N GLU A 244 25.16 37.94 40.84
CA GLU A 244 24.38 39.18 40.85
C GLU A 244 23.85 39.48 42.26
N HIS A 245 23.34 38.47 42.95
CA HIS A 245 22.92 38.59 44.35
C HIS A 245 24.10 38.82 45.31
N ALA A 246 25.24 38.18 45.05
CA ALA A 246 26.45 38.38 45.84
C ALA A 246 27.00 39.79 45.62
N SER A 247 27.10 40.29 44.38
CA SER A 247 27.60 41.64 44.09
C SER A 247 26.71 42.75 44.66
N LYS A 248 25.39 42.51 44.77
CA LYS A 248 24.46 43.32 45.56
C LYS A 248 24.55 42.91 47.04
N PHE A 249 25.74 43.03 47.65
CA PHE A 249 26.07 42.83 49.07
C PHE A 249 25.32 43.82 50.00
N GLU A 250 24.02 43.95 49.80
CA GLU A 250 23.11 44.68 50.65
C GLU A 250 22.16 43.66 51.24
N LEU A 251 21.98 43.72 52.56
CA LEU A 251 20.88 43.04 53.22
C LEU A 251 19.60 43.32 52.45
N THR A 252 18.80 42.28 52.19
CA THR A 252 17.51 42.43 51.54
C THR A 252 16.77 43.62 52.15
N LYS A 253 16.18 44.48 51.30
CA LYS A 253 15.53 45.72 51.76
C LYS A 253 14.56 45.46 52.92
N ASP A 254 13.88 44.31 52.93
CA ASP A 254 13.01 43.86 54.02
C ASP A 254 13.76 43.64 55.35
N THR A 255 14.91 42.97 55.34
CA THR A 255 15.74 42.73 56.53
C THR A 255 16.30 44.03 57.11
N ASN A 256 16.74 44.96 56.26
CA ASN A 256 17.24 46.26 56.71
C ASN A 256 16.10 47.15 57.25
N GLN A 257 14.91 47.11 56.64
CA GLN A 257 13.73 47.84 57.11
C GLN A 257 13.26 47.37 58.49
N ARG A 258 13.32 46.06 58.77
CA ARG A 258 13.00 45.52 60.10
C ARG A 258 13.99 45.94 61.20
N ARG A 259 15.20 46.37 60.83
CA ARG A 259 16.23 46.86 61.76
C ARG A 259 15.96 48.28 62.23
N GLN A 260 15.48 49.14 61.34
CA GLN A 260 15.26 50.56 61.59
C GLN A 260 14.39 50.88 62.82
N PRO A 261 13.24 50.22 63.08
CA PRO A 261 12.42 50.56 64.24
C PRO A 261 13.14 50.32 65.57
N ILE A 262 14.02 49.30 65.65
CA ILE A 262 14.79 49.03 66.86
C ILE A 262 15.84 50.12 67.08
N HIS A 263 16.54 50.54 66.02
CA HIS A 263 17.47 51.68 66.11
C HIS A 263 16.79 52.96 66.56
N ILE A 264 15.65 53.27 65.93
CA ILE A 264 14.87 54.46 66.25
C ILE A 264 14.38 54.40 67.70
N ALA A 265 13.85 53.26 68.15
CA ALA A 265 13.38 53.08 69.51
C ALA A 265 14.50 53.25 70.55
N VAL A 266 15.68 52.67 70.31
CA VAL A 266 16.83 52.79 71.22
C VAL A 266 17.40 54.21 71.21
N TRP A 267 17.49 54.86 70.05
CA TRP A 267 17.92 56.25 69.95
C TRP A 267 16.96 57.19 70.67
N ILE A 268 15.66 57.04 70.48
CA ILE A 268 14.63 57.82 71.19
C ILE A 268 14.73 57.58 72.70
N ALA A 269 14.88 56.34 73.14
CA ALA A 269 15.03 56.00 74.56
C ALA A 269 16.33 56.57 75.16
N MET A 270 17.44 56.52 74.41
CA MET A 270 18.74 57.05 74.85
C MET A 270 18.72 58.57 74.95
N VAL A 271 18.18 59.26 73.94
CA VAL A 271 18.01 60.72 73.94
C VAL A 271 17.04 61.14 75.05
N GLY A 272 15.93 60.41 75.22
CA GLY A 272 14.97 60.65 76.28
C GLY A 272 15.58 60.51 77.68
N LEU A 273 16.33 59.43 77.93
CA LEU A 273 17.05 59.21 79.18
C LEU A 273 18.12 60.28 79.41
N LEU A 274 18.85 60.69 78.37
CA LEU A 274 19.85 61.75 78.45
C LEU A 274 19.20 63.10 78.81
N LEU A 275 18.12 63.48 78.13
CA LEU A 275 17.39 64.72 78.43
C LEU A 275 16.79 64.69 79.83
N LEU A 276 16.22 63.55 80.25
CA LEU A 276 15.69 63.37 81.60
C LEU A 276 16.79 63.44 82.65
N LEU A 277 17.97 62.89 82.38
CA LEU A 277 19.14 62.97 83.24
C LEU A 277 19.63 64.42 83.37
N LEU A 278 19.73 65.17 82.27
CA LEU A 278 20.09 66.60 82.29
C LEU A 278 19.07 67.41 83.10
N TYR A 279 17.78 67.18 82.85
CA TYR A 279 16.70 67.85 83.57
C TYR A 279 16.71 67.53 85.07
N THR A 280 16.79 66.26 85.45
CA THR A 280 16.82 65.86 86.86
C THR A 280 18.08 66.32 87.58
N THR A 281 19.23 66.35 86.89
CA THR A 281 20.47 66.91 87.43
C THR A 281 20.33 68.42 87.67
N TYR A 282 19.81 69.17 86.72
CA TYR A 282 19.55 70.61 86.87
C TYR A 282 18.59 70.89 88.05
N ASN A 283 17.44 70.20 88.10
CA ASN A 283 16.51 70.36 89.22
C ASN A 283 17.14 69.98 90.57
N SER A 284 17.96 68.94 90.60
CA SER A 284 18.65 68.54 91.82
C SER A 284 19.62 69.63 92.29
N THR A 285 20.36 70.30 91.38
CA THR A 285 21.25 71.42 91.77
C THR A 285 20.51 72.61 92.37
N VAL A 286 19.32 72.94 91.84
CA VAL A 286 18.45 73.98 92.41
C VAL A 286 17.95 73.56 93.80
N VAL A 287 17.44 72.33 93.93
CA VAL A 287 16.96 71.77 95.21
C VAL A 287 18.08 71.74 96.25
N PHE A 288 19.32 71.37 95.90
CA PHE A 288 20.45 71.38 96.84
C PHE A 288 20.86 72.80 97.29
N SER A 289 20.60 73.83 96.48
CA SER A 289 20.91 75.22 96.84
C SER A 289 19.94 75.83 97.85
N GLU A 290 18.72 75.30 97.96
CA GLU A 290 17.65 75.80 98.84
C GLU A 290 17.69 75.21 100.28
N SER A 291 18.75 74.47 100.64
CA SER A 291 18.92 73.81 101.97
C SER A 291 17.72 72.95 102.45
N PRO A 292 17.27 71.95 101.66
CA PRO A 292 16.12 71.11 101.98
C PRO A 292 16.44 70.05 103.04
N SER A 293 15.39 69.41 103.57
CA SER A 293 15.52 68.29 104.50
C SER A 293 16.37 67.13 103.95
N MET A 294 17.06 66.40 104.83
CA MET A 294 17.98 65.30 104.47
C MET A 294 17.34 64.24 103.56
N THR A 295 16.07 63.91 103.78
CA THR A 295 15.32 62.94 102.96
C THR A 295 15.13 63.42 101.52
N VAL A 296 14.87 64.71 101.31
CA VAL A 296 14.67 65.30 99.97
C VAL A 296 16.00 65.32 99.21
N SER A 297 17.10 65.65 99.88
CA SER A 297 18.46 65.60 99.33
C SER A 297 18.88 64.21 98.85
N VAL A 298 18.58 63.16 99.63
CA VAL A 298 18.88 61.77 99.23
C VAL A 298 18.06 61.34 98.01
N ILE A 299 16.76 61.66 97.98
CA ILE A 299 15.89 61.33 96.84
C ILE A 299 16.32 62.12 95.59
N ALA A 300 16.72 63.38 95.74
CA ALA A 300 17.22 64.21 94.64
C ALA A 300 18.53 63.64 94.05
N ALA A 301 19.45 63.13 94.88
CA ALA A 301 20.69 62.47 94.40
C ALA A 301 20.45 61.08 93.80
N LEU A 302 19.46 60.33 94.29
CA LEU A 302 19.20 58.96 93.84
C LEU A 302 18.62 58.91 92.42
N LYS A 303 17.81 59.90 92.03
CA LYS A 303 17.18 59.98 90.70
C LYS A 303 18.20 60.02 89.54
N PRO A 304 19.17 60.94 89.48
CA PRO A 304 20.16 60.97 88.40
C PRO A 304 21.06 59.73 88.43
N LEU A 305 21.36 59.16 89.60
CA LEU A 305 22.14 57.92 89.73
C LEU A 305 21.38 56.70 89.18
N GLY A 306 20.07 56.60 89.41
CA GLY A 306 19.25 55.56 88.77
C GLY A 306 19.19 55.72 87.25
N LEU A 307 19.13 56.96 86.75
CA LEU A 307 19.10 57.24 85.32
C LEU A 307 20.46 56.97 84.63
N THR A 308 21.60 57.21 85.28
CA THR A 308 22.91 56.84 84.72
C THR A 308 23.05 55.33 84.60
N VAL A 309 22.62 54.57 85.62
CA VAL A 309 22.62 53.10 85.58
C VAL A 309 21.69 52.59 84.48
N ALA A 310 20.50 53.18 84.33
CA ALA A 310 19.57 52.82 83.26
C ALA A 310 20.15 53.12 81.86
N LEU A 311 20.81 54.27 81.68
CA LEU A 311 21.44 54.65 80.41
C LEU A 311 22.60 53.70 80.05
N LEU A 312 23.47 53.40 81.01
CA LEU A 312 24.58 52.45 80.81
C LEU A 312 24.06 51.03 80.56
N GLY A 313 23.00 50.62 81.24
CA GLY A 313 22.32 49.34 81.01
C GLY A 313 21.74 49.23 79.60
N LEU A 314 21.05 50.28 79.13
CA LEU A 314 20.51 50.35 77.77
C LEU A 314 21.63 50.31 76.72
N LEU A 315 22.73 51.05 76.94
CA LEU A 315 23.88 51.06 76.05
C LEU A 315 24.55 49.67 75.97
N SER A 316 24.77 49.03 77.12
CA SER A 316 25.36 47.69 77.19
C SER A 316 24.48 46.65 76.50
N TRP A 317 23.16 46.69 76.74
CA TRP A 317 22.21 45.82 76.05
C TRP A 317 22.23 46.04 74.54
N TYR A 318 22.26 47.29 74.08
CA TYR A 318 22.28 47.62 72.66
C TYR A 318 23.56 47.15 71.97
N ILE A 319 24.73 47.31 72.60
CA ILE A 319 26.01 46.79 72.07
C ILE A 319 25.94 45.26 71.94
N ARG A 320 25.43 44.57 72.97
CA ARG A 320 25.26 43.10 72.93
C ARG A 320 24.29 42.66 71.84
N TRP A 321 23.16 43.35 71.69
CA TRP A 321 22.18 43.09 70.64
C TRP A 321 22.80 43.29 69.26
N MET A 322 23.57 44.36 69.08
CA MET A 322 24.27 44.67 67.84
C MET A 322 25.31 43.59 67.49
N ASN A 323 26.15 43.18 68.43
CA ASN A 323 27.15 42.12 68.20
C ASN A 323 26.49 40.81 67.79
N ARG A 324 25.43 40.39 68.49
CA ARG A 324 24.68 39.17 68.17
C ARG A 324 24.03 39.24 66.78
N TRP A 325 23.53 40.41 66.41
CA TRP A 325 22.95 40.64 65.08
C TRP A 325 24.02 40.53 63.99
N PHE A 326 25.21 41.11 64.20
CA PHE A 326 26.35 40.98 63.28
C PHE A 326 26.84 39.54 63.15
N GLU A 327 26.96 38.81 64.27
CA GLU A 327 27.34 37.39 64.28
C GLU A 327 26.37 36.55 63.43
N ARG A 328 25.06 36.69 63.66
CA ARG A 328 24.05 35.98 62.86
C ARG A 328 24.09 36.34 61.38
N HIS A 329 24.41 37.57 61.05
CA HIS A 329 24.54 37.98 59.65
C HIS A 329 25.79 37.42 58.99
N ALA A 330 26.93 37.46 59.69
CA ALA A 330 28.14 36.82 59.22
C ALA A 330 27.93 35.32 59.02
N ASP A 331 27.26 34.63 59.95
CA ASP A 331 26.96 33.20 59.85
C ASP A 331 26.04 32.89 58.66
N ALA A 332 24.98 33.67 58.46
CA ALA A 332 24.10 33.51 57.31
C ALA A 332 24.85 33.74 55.98
N GLU A 333 25.81 34.66 55.96
CA GLU A 333 26.66 34.93 54.80
C GLU A 333 27.63 33.79 54.52
N PHE A 334 28.30 33.26 55.55
CA PHE A 334 29.16 32.09 55.43
C PHE A 334 28.37 30.88 54.94
N GLN A 335 27.14 30.69 55.42
CA GLN A 335 26.26 29.62 54.94
C GLN A 335 25.88 29.81 53.47
N LEU A 336 25.59 31.04 53.03
CA LEU A 336 25.29 31.32 51.63
C LEU A 336 26.50 31.04 50.71
N LYS A 337 27.71 31.40 51.18
CA LYS A 337 28.96 31.10 50.46
C LYS A 337 29.29 29.62 50.43
N GLN A 338 29.07 28.92 51.52
CA GLN A 338 29.19 27.46 51.57
C GLN A 338 28.17 26.79 50.63
N PHE A 339 26.93 27.29 50.59
CA PHE A 339 25.91 26.81 49.67
C PHE A 339 26.27 27.03 48.19
N GLU A 340 26.86 28.18 47.85
CA GLU A 340 27.40 28.45 46.51
C GLU A 340 28.50 27.44 46.13
N LEU A 341 29.43 27.15 47.03
CA LEU A 341 30.48 26.15 46.82
C LEU A 341 29.92 24.73 46.73
N ASP A 342 28.92 24.40 47.54
CA ASP A 342 28.25 23.10 47.50
C ASP A 342 27.44 22.92 46.20
N ILE A 343 26.82 23.97 45.65
CA ILE A 343 26.21 23.91 44.31
C ILE A 343 27.26 23.59 43.23
N ASP A 344 28.41 24.26 43.27
CA ASP A 344 29.49 24.02 42.30
C ASP A 344 30.05 22.59 42.44
N ARG A 345 30.25 22.10 43.67
CA ARG A 345 30.65 20.71 43.94
C ARG A 345 29.60 19.70 43.48
N ALA A 346 28.33 19.94 43.75
CA ALA A 346 27.23 19.07 43.33
C ALA A 346 27.12 19.00 41.80
N SER A 347 27.27 20.15 41.14
CA SER A 347 27.26 20.23 39.67
C SER A 347 28.40 19.41 39.08
N TRP A 348 29.60 19.50 39.66
CA TRP A 348 30.74 18.69 39.25
C TRP A 348 30.49 17.19 39.45
N VAL A 349 29.95 16.77 40.60
CA VAL A 349 29.58 15.36 40.85
C VAL A 349 28.61 14.84 39.80
N VAL A 350 27.58 15.62 39.46
CA VAL A 350 26.58 15.21 38.46
C VAL A 350 27.21 15.12 37.07
N GLU A 351 28.04 16.09 36.67
CA GLU A 351 28.74 16.06 35.38
C GLU A 351 29.68 14.86 35.29
N THR A 352 30.55 14.65 36.28
CA THR A 352 31.45 13.49 36.35
C THR A 352 30.68 12.17 36.38
N SER A 353 29.55 12.08 37.10
CA SER A 353 28.72 10.87 37.13
C SER A 353 28.10 10.51 35.79
N LEU A 354 27.80 11.51 34.98
CA LEU A 354 27.22 11.31 33.66
C LEU A 354 28.31 11.03 32.63
N GLU A 355 29.42 11.76 32.65
CA GLU A 355 30.59 11.47 31.81
C GLU A 355 31.07 10.02 32.03
N TRP A 356 31.19 9.58 33.29
CA TRP A 356 31.57 8.19 33.60
C TRP A 356 30.55 7.18 33.06
N ARG A 357 29.25 7.47 33.16
CA ARG A 357 28.20 6.61 32.59
C ARG A 357 28.26 6.58 31.07
N PHE A 358 28.57 7.69 30.41
CA PHE A 358 28.68 7.76 28.96
C PHE A 358 29.92 7.02 28.44
N GLU A 359 31.06 7.10 29.14
CA GLU A 359 32.31 6.47 28.72
C GLU A 359 32.39 4.98 29.06
N GLN A 360 31.98 4.59 30.27
CA GLN A 360 32.16 3.22 30.77
C GLN A 360 30.87 2.40 30.79
N ASN A 361 29.72 3.00 30.45
CA ASN A 361 28.40 2.36 30.45
C ASN A 361 28.04 1.68 31.80
N ASN A 362 28.68 2.14 32.89
CA ASN A 362 28.53 1.62 34.23
C ASN A 362 28.34 2.77 35.23
N SER A 363 27.70 2.53 36.37
CA SER A 363 27.57 3.54 37.42
C SER A 363 28.93 3.81 38.08
N ILE A 364 29.12 5.07 38.51
CA ILE A 364 30.26 5.43 39.36
C ILE A 364 30.27 4.52 40.60
N PRO A 365 31.44 4.00 41.02
CA PRO A 365 31.57 3.25 42.26
C PRO A 365 31.07 4.04 43.47
N ASP A 366 30.22 3.42 44.30
CA ASP A 366 29.52 4.09 45.41
C ASP A 366 30.47 4.80 46.38
N HIS A 367 31.66 4.22 46.63
CA HIS A 367 32.67 4.81 47.52
C HIS A 367 33.21 6.17 47.01
N LEU A 368 33.34 6.36 45.70
CA LEU A 368 33.78 7.64 45.12
C LEU A 368 32.65 8.67 45.20
N LEU A 369 31.43 8.26 44.88
CA LEU A 369 30.25 9.12 44.98
C LEU A 369 30.03 9.60 46.42
N GLU A 370 30.15 8.69 47.39
CA GLU A 370 30.06 8.99 48.81
C GLU A 370 31.17 9.96 49.27
N SER A 371 32.40 9.79 48.77
CA SER A 371 33.51 10.68 49.13
C SER A 371 33.32 12.13 48.62
N ILE A 372 32.78 12.32 47.42
CA ILE A 372 32.63 13.65 46.81
C ILE A 372 31.34 14.34 47.29
N SER A 373 30.27 13.58 47.52
CA SER A 373 28.99 14.08 48.04
C SER A 373 28.99 14.30 49.56
N ARG A 374 30.05 13.91 50.26
CA ARG A 374 30.15 14.10 51.71
C ARG A 374 30.08 15.58 52.10
N ASN A 375 29.30 15.86 53.15
CA ASN A 375 29.07 17.19 53.74
C ASN A 375 28.39 18.22 52.83
N LEU A 376 27.85 17.79 51.69
CA LEU A 376 27.07 18.66 50.80
C LEU A 376 25.80 19.12 51.52
N PHE A 377 25.57 20.44 51.61
CA PHE A 377 24.37 21.02 52.21
C PHE A 377 24.13 20.70 53.70
N THR A 378 25.18 20.27 54.42
CA THR A 378 25.07 20.07 55.87
C THR A 378 25.04 21.42 56.57
N LYS A 379 23.90 21.76 57.19
CA LYS A 379 23.86 22.86 58.16
C LYS A 379 24.62 22.39 59.39
N GLY A 380 25.67 23.10 59.78
CA GLY A 380 26.31 22.84 61.08
C GLY A 380 25.24 22.99 62.17
N GLU A 381 24.98 21.92 62.92
CA GLU A 381 24.18 21.96 64.14
C GLU A 381 24.89 22.87 65.15
N LYS A 382 24.69 24.18 65.01
CA LYS A 382 25.11 25.15 66.00
C LYS A 382 23.90 25.93 66.48
N ASP A 383 23.50 25.52 67.67
CA ASP A 383 22.91 26.35 68.72
C ASP A 383 21.47 26.81 68.53
N GLU A 384 20.55 25.84 68.37
CA GLU A 384 19.12 26.06 68.65
C GLU A 384 18.86 26.48 70.12
N GLY A 385 19.84 26.31 71.01
CA GLY A 385 19.80 26.75 72.41
C GLY A 385 20.20 28.22 72.64
N ALA A 386 20.74 28.91 71.63
CA ALA A 386 21.18 30.30 71.76
C ALA A 386 20.01 31.29 71.84
N ASP A 387 18.80 30.88 71.47
CA ASP A 387 17.63 31.75 71.29
C ASP A 387 16.87 32.11 72.57
N ALA A 388 17.21 31.52 73.72
CA ALA A 388 16.58 31.90 74.98
C ALA A 388 17.05 33.29 75.44
N HIS A 389 16.09 34.20 75.64
CA HIS A 389 16.36 35.49 76.24
C HIS A 389 16.87 35.27 77.69
N PRO A 390 17.75 36.10 78.27
CA PRO A 390 18.13 35.97 79.67
C PRO A 390 16.93 36.07 80.63
N ALA A 391 15.84 36.72 80.21
CA ALA A 391 14.57 36.67 80.92
C ALA A 391 13.86 35.31 80.81
N ASP A 392 14.04 34.56 79.72
CA ASP A 392 13.56 33.20 79.58
C ASP A 392 14.41 32.22 80.41
N TYR A 393 15.70 32.48 80.57
CA TYR A 393 16.55 31.78 81.54
C TYR A 393 16.14 32.08 82.99
N LEU A 394 15.80 33.33 83.32
CA LEU A 394 15.29 33.69 84.65
C LEU A 394 13.87 33.16 84.88
N ALA A 395 12.99 33.23 83.87
CA ALA A 395 11.64 32.68 83.93
C ALA A 395 11.69 31.15 84.05
N SER A 396 12.51 30.45 83.26
CA SER A 396 12.70 29.01 83.40
C SER A 396 13.43 28.62 84.70
N ALA A 397 14.33 29.44 85.24
CA ALA A 397 14.94 29.19 86.55
C ALA A 397 13.98 29.45 87.74
N LEU A 398 13.09 30.45 87.63
CA LEU A 398 12.07 30.77 88.65
C LEU A 398 10.85 29.85 88.56
N LEU A 399 10.36 29.52 87.36
CA LEU A 399 9.28 28.56 87.12
C LEU A 399 9.77 27.11 87.28
N GLY A 400 11.00 26.80 86.87
CA GLY A 400 11.61 25.47 87.01
C GLY A 400 12.00 25.13 88.45
N ARG A 401 12.21 26.12 89.32
CA ARG A 401 12.31 25.89 90.78
C ARG A 401 10.96 25.59 91.44
N ALA A 402 9.84 25.72 90.73
CA ALA A 402 8.49 25.44 91.23
C ALA A 402 7.89 24.12 90.69
N SER A 403 8.55 23.42 89.76
CA SER A 403 8.16 22.09 89.30
C SER A 403 8.86 21.01 90.15
N GLY A 404 8.06 20.11 90.74
CA GLY A 404 8.48 19.13 91.74
C GLY A 404 9.73 18.32 91.38
N LEU A 405 10.51 18.02 92.41
CA LEU A 405 11.67 17.15 92.34
C LEU A 405 11.18 15.69 92.14
N ARG A 406 11.40 15.12 90.95
CA ARG A 406 11.22 13.68 90.68
C ARG A 406 12.58 13.00 90.75
N LEU A 407 12.86 12.34 91.88
CA LEU A 407 14.05 11.49 92.04
C LEU A 407 13.65 10.04 91.79
N LYS A 408 14.21 9.44 90.73
CA LYS A 408 14.20 7.99 90.54
C LYS A 408 15.26 7.37 91.44
N VAL A 409 14.81 6.68 92.47
CA VAL A 409 15.65 5.81 93.30
C VAL A 409 15.33 4.35 92.93
N PRO A 410 16.29 3.41 93.03
CA PRO A 410 16.05 2.01 92.66
C PRO A 410 14.97 1.43 93.59
N GLY A 411 13.75 1.24 93.08
CA GLY A 411 12.61 0.72 93.83
C GLY A 411 11.33 1.56 93.81
N GLY A 412 11.33 2.77 93.24
CA GLY A 412 10.09 3.54 93.05
C GLY A 412 10.31 5.03 92.72
N GLU A 413 9.29 5.65 92.12
CA GLU A 413 9.24 7.08 91.83
C GLU A 413 8.60 7.83 93.01
N ILE A 414 9.33 8.74 93.64
CA ILE A 414 8.78 9.64 94.66
C ILE A 414 8.60 11.02 94.04
N GLU A 415 7.35 11.48 93.96
CA GLU A 415 6.98 12.80 93.45
C GLU A 415 6.60 13.72 94.61
N TYR A 416 7.41 14.77 94.85
CA TYR A 416 7.10 15.79 95.85
C TYR A 416 6.45 17.01 95.20
N GLY A 417 5.14 17.17 95.41
CA GLY A 417 4.35 18.34 95.00
C GLY A 417 4.24 19.44 96.08
N LYS A 418 3.77 20.62 95.67
CA LYS A 418 3.67 21.89 96.43
C LYS A 418 2.97 21.79 97.81
N GLY A 419 2.21 20.73 98.07
CA GLY A 419 1.57 20.44 99.36
C GLY A 419 2.50 19.80 100.42
N GLY A 420 3.51 19.03 100.00
CA GLY A 420 4.40 18.30 100.92
C GLY A 420 5.40 19.19 101.66
N ILE A 421 5.88 20.25 101.00
CA ILE A 421 6.83 21.20 101.61
C ILE A 421 6.12 22.06 102.68
N LYS A 422 4.83 22.34 102.50
CA LYS A 422 4.01 23.10 103.46
C LYS A 422 3.67 22.28 104.72
N ALA A 423 3.59 20.96 104.60
CA ALA A 423 3.43 20.05 105.74
C ALA A 423 4.71 19.96 106.58
N LEU A 424 5.89 19.90 105.94
CA LEU A 424 7.18 19.92 106.64
C LEU A 424 7.43 21.24 107.40
N GLN A 425 6.94 22.37 106.88
CA GLN A 425 7.05 23.65 107.57
C GLN A 425 6.07 23.77 108.76
N LYS A 426 4.98 22.99 108.77
CA LYS A 426 3.98 22.99 109.85
C LYS A 426 4.34 22.01 110.97
N ASP A 427 4.89 20.85 110.63
CA ASP A 427 5.35 19.84 111.61
C ASP A 427 6.63 20.25 112.37
N THR A 428 7.38 21.24 111.86
CA THR A 428 8.56 21.77 112.56
C THR A 428 8.19 22.80 113.66
N ILE A 429 6.93 23.27 113.74
CA ILE A 429 6.53 24.38 114.62
C ILE A 429 5.74 23.92 115.86
N GLU A 430 5.21 22.69 115.90
CA GLU A 430 4.49 22.16 117.06
C GLU A 430 5.24 21.00 117.73
N THR A 431 6.08 21.32 118.72
CA THR A 431 6.49 20.35 119.75
C THR A 431 6.56 21.07 121.10
N PRO A 432 5.63 20.84 122.05
CA PRO A 432 5.78 21.26 123.42
C PRO A 432 6.60 20.24 124.23
N ALA A 433 7.19 20.77 125.28
CA ALA A 433 8.21 20.19 126.13
C ALA A 433 7.76 19.03 127.07
N SER A 434 8.77 18.24 127.44
CA SER A 434 9.05 17.72 128.80
C SER A 434 8.49 16.35 129.26
N SER A 435 9.47 15.49 129.63
CA SER A 435 9.53 14.53 130.77
C SER A 435 8.57 13.32 130.76
N ALA A 436 8.95 12.08 131.11
CA ALA A 436 9.94 11.63 132.08
C ALA A 436 10.41 10.17 131.84
N LEU A 437 11.63 9.93 132.36
CA LEU A 437 12.32 8.69 132.74
C LEU A 437 11.47 7.72 133.62
N PRO A 438 11.86 6.44 133.83
CA PRO A 438 13.20 5.92 134.14
C PRO A 438 13.85 5.01 133.09
#